data_AF-A0A8T6HCG1-F1
#
_entry.id   AF-A0A8T6HCG1-F1
#
_cell.length_a   1.000
_cell.length_b   1.000
_cell.length_c   1.000
_cell.angle_alpha   90.00
_cell.angle_beta   90.00
_cell.angle_gamma   90.00
#
_symmetry.space_group_name_H-M   'P 1'
#
loop_
_entity.id
_entity.type
_entity.pdbx_description
1 polymer ?
#
loop_
_entity_poly.entity_id
_entity_poly.type
_entity_poly.pdbx_seq_one_letter_code
_entity_poly.pdbx_strand_id
1 'polypeptide(L)'
;MRTLIVLLLGTLIGAAALGGVWAVDRNGEDEQLEVRVSVERLQDGSVEIGLQQRGEDGEWGETKKPERRFLLPETEVGKLKYSSPVVFDLVTRAEFIATEYQNYLVEVGRLYGQYFVGRFHSDDDLESLAPVLCLVNPSEATLGALCDGIGETFPAGVDVIESDDYNAVADEVERRLLAGEISQILATSNHILETAVFARDHVLLNNPDLGWTWVHYWFEPIDPQLPAGDDLFCVISHGGQDFFWGQASDSAIIAGAALGINVRAQSFSQVSDQADAIRQCVEDGAVSIATTLVSPEDLAPAIAEAKAAGIPVMSFNSGVHAAADVGTSFHIGLDDRRAGEIAGQQFNREGTEGTILCVIHEANNIGLQERCDGLAATYANGEVEIWSYEGRDAAEAVLERYAQGDIGAVMALSDSVGSAVLRAQWPDPEVPLATFGFNLGFAKWVEEGKIMFAIYDHPLVQTYLGVMGALLIERMRLDPVTLFNGMAMLIEPQIADAEQMQRVLSGLIPPEIKERYLTGSDSVEHDGSDTSDSGDDAGDGDN
;
A
#
# COMPACT_ATOMS: atom_id res chain seq x y z
N MET A 1 -34.77 -5.66 49.21
CA MET A 1 -34.96 -4.46 48.38
C MET A 1 -33.66 -3.66 48.20
N ARG A 2 -32.95 -3.24 49.27
CA ARG A 2 -31.64 -2.55 49.15
C ARG A 2 -30.56 -3.34 48.39
N THR A 3 -30.47 -4.66 48.58
CA THR A 3 -29.44 -5.51 47.94
C THR A 3 -29.70 -5.79 46.45
N LEU A 4 -30.96 -5.78 46.01
CA LEU A 4 -31.32 -6.03 44.61
C LEU A 4 -31.16 -4.76 43.74
N ILE A 5 -31.41 -3.59 44.32
CA ILE A 5 -31.19 -2.29 43.65
C ILE A 5 -29.69 -2.06 43.41
N VAL A 6 -28.82 -2.44 44.36
CA VAL A 6 -27.35 -2.34 44.22
C VAL A 6 -26.81 -3.30 43.15
N LEU A 7 -27.36 -4.52 43.04
CA LEU A 7 -26.96 -5.48 42.00
C LEU A 7 -27.41 -5.06 40.59
N LEU A 8 -28.63 -4.51 40.44
CA LEU A 8 -29.13 -4.00 39.16
C LEU A 8 -28.41 -2.72 38.71
N LEU A 9 -28.10 -1.81 39.64
CA LEU A 9 -27.23 -0.65 39.38
C LEU A 9 -25.83 -1.11 38.97
N GLY A 10 -25.25 -2.12 39.62
CA GLY A 10 -23.93 -2.66 39.26
C GLY A 10 -23.86 -3.22 37.83
N THR A 11 -24.90 -3.91 37.36
CA THR A 11 -24.95 -4.43 35.98
C THR A 11 -25.20 -3.35 34.92
N LEU A 12 -25.96 -2.30 35.24
CA LEU A 12 -26.18 -1.16 34.33
C LEU A 12 -24.96 -0.21 34.29
N ILE A 13 -24.27 -0.05 35.41
CA ILE A 13 -22.96 0.64 35.50
C ILE A 13 -21.91 -0.14 34.70
N GLY A 14 -21.93 -1.48 34.73
CA GLY A 14 -21.04 -2.31 33.90
C GLY A 14 -21.28 -2.15 32.40
N ALA A 15 -22.54 -2.05 31.96
CA ALA A 15 -22.88 -1.89 30.53
C ALA A 15 -22.63 -0.47 30.00
N ALA A 16 -22.79 0.56 30.83
CA ALA A 16 -22.45 1.94 30.47
C ALA A 16 -20.93 2.21 30.56
N ALA A 17 -20.25 1.59 31.53
CA ALA A 17 -18.78 1.62 31.63
C ALA A 17 -18.13 0.88 30.45
N LEU A 18 -18.69 -0.22 29.94
CA LEU A 18 -18.12 -0.92 28.78
C LEU A 18 -18.20 -0.12 27.47
N GLY A 19 -19.14 0.82 27.34
CA GLY A 19 -19.17 1.76 26.21
C GLY A 19 -18.09 2.86 26.29
N GLY A 20 -17.66 3.23 27.50
CA GLY A 20 -16.57 4.20 27.73
C GLY A 20 -15.18 3.54 27.85
N VAL A 21 -15.10 2.31 28.33
CA VAL A 21 -13.85 1.54 28.50
C VAL A 21 -13.22 1.19 27.15
N TRP A 22 -13.99 1.09 26.06
CA TRP A 22 -13.43 0.91 24.72
C TRP A 22 -12.85 2.18 24.08
N ALA A 23 -13.02 3.35 24.72
CA ALA A 23 -12.51 4.63 24.24
C ALA A 23 -11.32 5.19 25.05
N VAL A 24 -10.94 4.56 26.16
CA VAL A 24 -9.92 5.07 27.11
C VAL A 24 -8.61 4.26 27.10
N ASP A 25 -8.56 3.11 26.43
CA ASP A 25 -7.38 2.22 26.51
C ASP A 25 -6.29 2.45 25.43
N ARG A 26 -6.13 3.69 24.93
CA ARG A 26 -4.96 4.08 24.14
C ARG A 26 -4.57 5.53 24.44
N ASN A 27 -3.56 5.67 25.31
CA ASN A 27 -2.78 6.85 25.69
C ASN A 27 -3.07 7.35 27.11
N GLY A 28 -2.28 6.89 28.09
CA GLY A 28 -2.02 7.68 29.30
C GLY A 28 -1.33 8.99 28.89
N GLU A 29 -1.63 10.16 29.44
CA GLU A 29 -1.95 10.47 30.84
C GLU A 29 -3.19 11.39 30.97
N ASP A 30 -4.03 11.06 31.97
CA ASP A 30 -4.93 11.93 32.75
C ASP A 30 -5.97 12.85 32.09
N GLU A 31 -6.82 12.34 31.20
CA GLU A 31 -8.21 12.83 31.09
C GLU A 31 -9.22 11.71 31.35
N GLN A 32 -9.51 11.50 32.65
CA GLN A 32 -10.56 10.59 33.06
C GLN A 32 -11.92 11.21 32.75
N LEU A 33 -12.63 10.67 31.75
CA LEU A 33 -14.04 10.96 31.54
C LEU A 33 -14.85 10.45 32.73
N GLU A 34 -15.03 11.30 33.75
CA GLU A 34 -15.84 11.00 34.91
C GLU A 34 -17.30 11.35 34.64
N VAL A 35 -18.13 10.31 34.47
CA VAL A 35 -19.58 10.43 34.41
C VAL A 35 -20.21 9.80 35.64
N ARG A 36 -21.18 10.49 36.23
CA ARG A 36 -21.98 9.93 37.33
C ARG A 36 -23.47 9.89 36.99
N VAL A 37 -24.14 8.92 37.61
CA VAL A 37 -25.59 8.81 37.60
C VAL A 37 -26.14 9.56 38.82
N SER A 38 -26.99 10.55 38.59
CA SER A 38 -27.77 11.18 39.65
C SER A 38 -29.14 10.50 39.73
N VAL A 39 -29.57 10.19 40.95
CA VAL A 39 -30.89 9.62 41.23
C VAL A 39 -31.60 10.53 42.22
N GLU A 40 -32.73 11.08 41.79
CA GLU A 40 -33.51 12.03 42.57
C GLU A 40 -34.90 11.47 42.81
N ARG A 41 -35.36 11.44 44.07
CA ARG A 41 -36.74 11.09 44.40
C ARG A 41 -37.55 12.37 44.55
N LEU A 42 -38.53 12.56 43.67
CA LEU A 42 -39.39 13.73 43.70
C LEU A 42 -40.45 13.62 44.81
N GLN A 43 -41.08 14.75 45.13
CA GLN A 43 -42.06 14.84 46.22
C GLN A 43 -43.32 13.98 45.98
N ASP A 44 -43.68 13.77 44.72
CA ASP A 44 -44.80 12.91 44.31
C ASP A 44 -44.50 11.40 44.41
N GLY A 45 -43.28 11.05 44.81
CA GLY A 45 -42.82 9.67 44.98
C GLY A 45 -42.23 9.03 43.74
N SER A 46 -42.21 9.73 42.59
CA SER A 46 -41.49 9.31 41.39
C SER A 46 -39.98 9.41 41.57
N VAL A 47 -39.22 8.64 40.78
CA VAL A 47 -37.76 8.66 40.77
C VAL A 47 -37.28 9.12 39.40
N GLU A 48 -36.43 10.13 39.38
CA GLU A 48 -35.71 10.59 38.19
C GLU A 48 -34.27 10.10 38.22
N ILE A 49 -33.76 9.76 37.03
CA ILE A 49 -32.37 9.37 36.82
C ILE A 49 -31.82 10.31 35.75
N GLY A 50 -30.69 10.94 36.05
CA GLY A 50 -29.95 11.81 35.13
C GLY A 50 -28.47 11.47 35.12
N LEU A 51 -27.73 12.07 34.20
CA LEU A 51 -26.27 11.95 34.10
C LEU A 51 -25.62 13.31 34.30
N GLN A 52 -24.44 13.31 34.91
CA GLN A 52 -23.56 14.47 35.02
C GLN A 52 -22.17 14.08 34.58
N GLN A 53 -21.51 14.96 33.84
CA GLN A 53 -20.10 14.85 33.48
C GLN A 53 -19.30 15.81 34.35
N ARG A 54 -18.09 15.40 34.75
CA ARG A 54 -17.14 16.27 35.44
C ARG A 54 -16.37 17.11 34.43
N GLY A 55 -16.33 18.42 34.64
CA GLY A 55 -15.51 19.33 33.85
C GLY A 55 -14.04 19.25 34.25
N GLU A 56 -13.16 19.86 33.45
CA GLU A 56 -11.73 20.00 33.74
C GLU A 56 -11.45 20.80 35.03
N ASP A 57 -12.40 21.67 35.41
CA ASP A 57 -12.39 22.40 36.69
C ASP A 57 -12.69 21.51 37.91
N GLY A 58 -12.98 20.23 37.68
CA GLY A 58 -13.32 19.24 38.70
C GLY A 58 -14.75 19.37 39.22
N GLU A 59 -15.56 20.29 38.69
CA GLU A 59 -16.96 20.48 39.07
C GLU A 59 -17.89 19.60 38.23
N TRP A 60 -19.06 19.28 38.79
CA TRP A 60 -20.06 18.50 38.07
C TRP A 60 -20.95 19.42 37.25
N GLY A 61 -20.99 19.19 35.94
CA GLY A 61 -21.89 19.89 35.03
C GLY A 61 -23.38 19.67 35.35
N GLU A 62 -24.24 20.38 34.63
CA GLU A 62 -25.69 20.25 34.80
C GLU A 62 -26.17 18.80 34.67
N THR A 63 -27.19 18.44 35.46
CA THR A 63 -27.81 17.12 35.33
C THR A 63 -28.60 17.05 34.02
N LYS A 64 -28.05 16.33 33.04
CA LYS A 64 -28.75 15.99 31.80
C LYS A 64 -29.72 14.86 32.09
N LYS A 65 -30.99 15.13 31.86
CA LYS A 65 -32.09 14.20 32.16
C LYS A 65 -32.74 13.76 30.83
N PRO A 66 -33.20 12.51 30.70
CA PRO A 66 -33.88 12.03 29.50
C PRO A 66 -35.08 12.91 29.13
N GLU A 67 -35.34 13.08 27.83
CA GLU A 67 -36.46 13.89 27.33
C GLU A 67 -37.83 13.26 27.64
N ARG A 68 -37.90 11.92 27.76
CA ARG A 68 -39.11 11.19 28.15
C ARG A 68 -38.89 10.47 29.48
N ARG A 69 -39.68 10.81 30.50
CA ARG A 69 -39.60 10.29 31.89
C ARG A 69 -40.95 9.62 32.22
N PHE A 70 -41.08 8.52 32.98
CA PHE A 70 -40.67 8.25 34.35
C PHE A 70 -40.67 6.73 34.64
N LEU A 71 -39.93 6.27 35.65
CA LEU A 71 -40.31 5.06 36.39
C LEU A 71 -41.44 5.45 37.35
N LEU A 72 -42.67 5.22 36.93
CA LEU A 72 -43.84 5.46 37.79
C LEU A 72 -43.74 4.57 39.05
N PRO A 73 -44.20 5.03 40.22
CA PRO A 73 -44.17 4.26 41.48
C PRO A 73 -44.76 2.85 41.35
N GLU A 74 -45.71 2.66 40.44
CA GLU A 74 -46.39 1.40 40.10
C GLU A 74 -45.66 0.52 39.06
N THR A 75 -44.43 0.84 38.68
CA THR A 75 -43.66 0.03 37.71
C THR A 75 -43.18 -1.26 38.35
N GLU A 76 -43.58 -2.42 37.80
CA GLU A 76 -43.15 -3.73 38.28
C GLU A 76 -41.63 -3.91 38.14
N VAL A 77 -41.02 -4.52 39.17
CA VAL A 77 -39.59 -4.84 39.19
C VAL A 77 -39.25 -5.73 37.99
N GLY A 78 -38.29 -5.29 37.18
CA GLY A 78 -37.78 -6.05 36.02
C GLY A 78 -38.43 -5.72 34.67
N LYS A 79 -39.35 -4.76 34.58
CA LYS A 79 -39.90 -4.28 33.30
C LYS A 79 -39.48 -2.84 33.00
N LEU A 80 -38.70 -2.66 31.93
CA LEU A 80 -38.40 -1.35 31.36
C LEU A 80 -39.66 -0.83 30.64
N LYS A 81 -40.20 0.33 31.04
CA LYS A 81 -41.39 0.91 30.37
C LYS A 81 -41.03 1.84 29.21
N TYR A 82 -40.08 2.75 29.40
CA TYR A 82 -39.59 3.69 28.38
C TYR A 82 -38.14 4.11 28.68
N SER A 83 -37.33 4.33 27.66
CA SER A 83 -36.03 5.02 27.74
C SER A 83 -35.82 5.91 26.52
N SER A 84 -35.06 6.99 26.68
CA SER A 84 -34.54 7.80 25.58
C SER A 84 -33.03 8.01 25.79
N PRO A 85 -32.25 8.21 24.72
CA PRO A 85 -30.84 8.50 24.83
C PRO A 85 -30.60 9.80 25.61
N VAL A 86 -29.44 9.88 26.28
CA VAL A 86 -28.88 11.12 26.83
C VAL A 86 -27.70 11.47 25.94
N VAL A 87 -27.78 12.61 25.24
CA VAL A 87 -26.75 13.06 24.31
C VAL A 87 -25.72 13.89 25.07
N PHE A 88 -24.45 13.50 24.96
CA PHE A 88 -23.31 14.32 25.38
C PHE A 88 -22.82 15.13 24.20
N ASP A 89 -22.35 16.35 24.46
CA ASP A 89 -21.76 17.17 23.42
C ASP A 89 -20.31 16.72 23.18
N LEU A 90 -20.08 16.06 22.03
CA LEU A 90 -18.78 15.59 21.58
C LEU A 90 -18.08 16.62 20.67
N VAL A 91 -18.68 17.79 20.45
CA VAL A 91 -18.24 18.79 19.46
C VAL A 91 -16.83 19.32 19.74
N THR A 92 -16.38 19.35 21.00
CA THR A 92 -15.01 19.74 21.37
C THR A 92 -13.93 18.83 20.78
N ARG A 93 -14.24 17.55 20.49
CA ARG A 93 -13.26 16.61 19.95
C ARG A 93 -12.94 16.86 18.47
N ALA A 94 -13.94 17.26 17.67
CA ALA A 94 -13.71 17.57 16.26
C ALA A 94 -12.93 18.88 16.09
N GLU A 95 -13.21 19.89 16.92
CA GLU A 95 -12.48 21.16 16.94
C GLU A 95 -11.06 20.99 17.51
N PHE A 96 -10.88 20.15 18.53
CA PHE A 96 -9.56 19.78 19.06
C PHE A 96 -8.73 19.01 18.03
N ILE A 97 -9.29 17.97 17.40
CA ILE A 97 -8.59 17.20 16.35
C ILE A 97 -8.23 18.10 15.17
N ALA A 98 -9.12 18.99 14.75
CA ALA A 98 -8.82 19.93 13.67
C ALA A 98 -7.67 20.88 14.05
N THR A 99 -7.64 21.37 15.29
CA THR A 99 -6.59 22.29 15.78
C THR A 99 -5.25 21.58 15.94
N GLU A 100 -5.21 20.41 16.57
CA GLU A 100 -3.98 19.62 16.73
C GLU A 100 -3.42 19.14 15.39
N TYR A 101 -4.31 18.74 14.47
CA TYR A 101 -3.90 18.33 13.13
C TYR A 101 -3.36 19.51 12.30
N GLN A 102 -3.91 20.71 12.44
CA GLN A 102 -3.33 21.92 11.86
C GLN A 102 -1.93 22.21 12.43
N ASN A 103 -1.76 22.17 13.76
CA ASN A 103 -0.47 22.39 14.41
C ASN A 103 0.59 21.39 13.94
N TYR A 104 0.21 20.12 13.81
CA TYR A 104 1.03 19.06 13.26
C TYR A 104 1.50 19.38 11.82
N LEU A 105 0.58 19.80 10.94
CA LEU A 105 0.92 20.14 9.55
C LEU A 105 1.86 21.35 9.44
N VAL A 106 1.73 22.34 10.32
CA VAL A 106 2.71 23.45 10.39
C VAL A 106 4.10 22.90 10.72
N GLU A 107 4.23 21.98 11.67
CA GLU A 107 5.53 21.41 12.04
C GLU A 107 6.14 20.58 10.91
N VAL A 108 5.33 19.79 10.21
CA VAL A 108 5.77 19.09 8.99
C VAL A 108 6.25 20.08 7.94
N GLY A 109 5.53 21.18 7.74
CA GLY A 109 5.93 22.25 6.82
C GLY A 109 7.28 22.84 7.18
N ARG A 110 7.56 23.06 8.47
CA ARG A 110 8.86 23.54 8.96
C ARG A 110 10.01 22.60 8.59
N LEU A 111 9.79 21.29 8.70
CA LEU A 111 10.81 20.30 8.30
C LEU A 111 11.08 20.36 6.80
N TYR A 112 10.05 20.55 5.97
CA TYR A 112 10.21 20.70 4.53
C TYR A 112 10.96 21.97 4.14
N GLY A 113 10.65 23.11 4.77
CA GLY A 113 11.39 24.34 4.49
C GLY A 113 12.88 24.21 4.87
N GLN A 114 13.20 23.51 5.96
CA GLN A 114 14.59 23.16 6.31
C GLN A 114 15.24 22.22 5.28
N TYR A 115 14.49 21.24 4.77
CA TYR A 115 14.97 20.36 3.70
C TYR A 115 15.28 21.14 2.41
N PHE A 116 14.42 22.07 2.01
CA PHE A 116 14.66 22.94 0.86
C PHE A 116 15.94 23.76 1.05
N VAL A 117 16.15 24.34 2.24
CA VAL A 117 17.41 25.03 2.57
C VAL A 117 18.61 24.11 2.37
N GLY A 118 18.55 22.85 2.82
CA GLY A 118 19.63 21.87 2.68
C GLY A 118 19.86 21.39 1.24
N ARG A 119 18.80 21.29 0.43
CA ARG A 119 18.85 20.81 -0.96
C ARG A 119 19.42 21.84 -1.94
N PHE A 120 19.20 23.13 -1.67
CA PHE A 120 19.68 24.25 -2.48
C PHE A 120 20.97 24.86 -1.90
N HIS A 121 21.60 24.21 -0.92
CA HIS A 121 22.74 24.70 -0.14
C HIS A 121 24.12 24.62 -0.85
N SER A 122 24.17 24.28 -2.14
CA SER A 122 25.43 24.27 -2.88
C SER A 122 25.59 25.59 -3.65
N ASP A 123 26.17 26.58 -2.97
CA ASP A 123 26.82 27.79 -3.50
C ASP A 123 25.98 29.04 -3.90
N ASP A 124 24.65 29.07 -3.80
CA ASP A 124 23.85 30.28 -4.09
C ASP A 124 23.29 31.00 -2.84
N ASP A 125 23.16 32.32 -2.95
CA ASP A 125 22.60 33.22 -1.92
C ASP A 125 21.13 32.81 -1.68
N LEU A 126 20.80 32.29 -0.48
CA LEU A 126 19.47 31.74 -0.18
C LEU A 126 18.33 32.77 -0.36
N GLU A 127 18.65 34.06 -0.29
CA GLU A 127 17.72 35.17 -0.55
C GLU A 127 17.43 35.40 -2.05
N SER A 128 18.16 34.75 -2.95
CA SER A 128 17.98 34.83 -4.41
C SER A 128 17.07 33.74 -4.99
N LEU A 129 16.65 32.78 -4.16
CA LEU A 129 15.71 31.72 -4.55
C LEU A 129 14.30 32.30 -4.72
N ALA A 130 13.54 31.77 -5.68
CA ALA A 130 12.12 32.08 -5.81
C ALA A 130 11.30 31.42 -4.69
N PRO A 131 10.20 32.04 -4.21
CA PRO A 131 9.30 31.41 -3.26
C PRO A 131 8.69 30.13 -3.82
N VAL A 132 8.33 29.21 -2.94
CA VAL A 132 7.53 28.03 -3.33
C VAL A 132 6.09 28.48 -3.58
N LEU A 133 5.56 28.21 -4.78
CA LEU A 133 4.15 28.48 -5.05
C LEU A 133 3.28 27.39 -4.41
N CYS A 134 2.52 27.75 -3.40
CA CYS A 134 1.57 26.91 -2.67
C CYS A 134 0.15 27.08 -3.23
N LEU A 135 -0.44 26.00 -3.73
CA LEU A 135 -1.80 25.97 -4.22
C LEU A 135 -2.70 25.29 -3.19
N VAL A 136 -3.62 26.06 -2.61
CA VAL A 136 -4.48 25.66 -1.50
C VAL A 136 -5.93 25.57 -1.94
N ASN A 137 -6.55 24.42 -1.68
CA ASN A 137 -8.00 24.28 -1.86
C ASN A 137 -8.70 24.89 -0.63
N PRO A 138 -9.50 25.95 -0.76
CA PRO A 138 -10.18 26.57 0.36
C PRO A 138 -11.21 25.64 1.04
N SER A 139 -11.68 24.61 0.32
CA SER A 139 -12.55 23.57 0.89
C SER A 139 -11.79 22.57 1.77
N GLU A 140 -10.45 22.57 1.73
CA GLU A 140 -9.55 21.69 2.47
C GLU A 140 -8.49 22.52 3.24
N ALA A 141 -8.89 23.68 3.77
CA ALA A 141 -8.02 24.71 4.35
C ALA A 141 -7.05 24.21 5.44
N THR A 142 -7.38 23.10 6.12
CA THR A 142 -6.48 22.43 7.08
C THR A 142 -5.13 22.05 6.47
N LEU A 143 -5.08 21.68 5.19
CA LEU A 143 -3.83 21.36 4.50
C LEU A 143 -3.02 22.60 4.10
N GLY A 144 -3.63 23.80 4.14
CA GLY A 144 -2.93 25.08 3.97
C GLY A 144 -1.91 25.35 5.08
N ALA A 145 -2.11 24.81 6.28
CA ALA A 145 -1.19 24.93 7.42
C ALA A 145 0.22 24.37 7.13
N LEU A 146 0.33 23.42 6.19
CA LEU A 146 1.63 22.93 5.70
C LEU A 146 2.44 24.03 5.01
N CYS A 147 1.79 24.87 4.19
CA CYS A 147 2.42 25.98 3.50
C CYS A 147 2.91 27.05 4.47
N ASP A 148 2.13 27.32 5.53
CA ASP A 148 2.54 28.23 6.61
C ASP A 148 3.85 27.75 7.25
N GLY A 149 3.95 26.46 7.58
CA GLY A 149 5.15 25.86 8.14
C GLY A 149 6.39 25.97 7.24
N ILE A 150 6.24 25.75 5.93
CA ILE A 150 7.34 25.92 4.96
C ILE A 150 7.81 27.38 4.96
N GLY A 151 6.87 28.33 4.93
CA GLY A 151 7.16 29.76 4.95
C GLY A 151 7.93 30.21 6.19
N GLU A 152 7.80 29.51 7.33
CA GLU A 152 8.54 29.82 8.55
C GLU A 152 10.03 29.44 8.51
N THR A 153 10.42 28.52 7.63
CA THR A 153 11.77 27.92 7.64
C THR A 153 12.52 28.00 6.31
N PHE A 154 11.80 28.18 5.20
CA PHE A 154 12.41 28.41 3.89
C PHE A 154 12.64 29.92 3.67
N PRO A 155 13.90 30.41 3.53
CA PRO A 155 14.22 31.84 3.48
C PRO A 155 13.57 32.62 2.33
N ALA A 156 13.35 31.97 1.19
CA ALA A 156 12.64 32.58 0.06
C ALA A 156 11.12 32.64 0.25
N GLY A 157 10.60 31.98 1.30
CA GLY A 157 9.19 31.99 1.68
C GLY A 157 8.30 31.15 0.76
N VAL A 158 6.99 31.27 1.01
CA VAL A 158 5.93 30.68 0.19
C VAL A 158 5.07 31.78 -0.40
N ASP A 159 4.56 31.55 -1.61
CA ASP A 159 3.50 32.36 -2.20
C ASP A 159 2.24 31.50 -2.29
N VAL A 160 1.12 31.93 -1.73
CA VAL A 160 -0.07 31.09 -1.56
C VAL A 160 -1.17 31.56 -2.51
N ILE A 161 -1.73 30.63 -3.26
CA ILE A 161 -2.94 30.81 -4.06
C ILE A 161 -4.02 29.90 -3.49
N GLU A 162 -5.09 30.50 -2.98
CA GLU A 162 -6.29 29.78 -2.58
C GLU A 162 -7.29 29.77 -3.72
N SER A 163 -7.58 28.59 -4.28
CA SER A 163 -8.60 28.43 -5.32
C SER A 163 -9.11 27.00 -5.36
N ASP A 164 -10.43 26.85 -5.50
CA ASP A 164 -11.10 25.60 -5.85
C ASP A 164 -11.48 25.55 -7.35
N ASP A 165 -11.23 26.63 -8.10
CA ASP A 165 -11.39 26.68 -9.55
C ASP A 165 -10.10 26.20 -10.24
N TYR A 166 -10.16 24.97 -10.75
CA TYR A 166 -9.04 24.31 -11.41
C TYR A 166 -8.59 25.03 -12.69
N ASN A 167 -9.49 25.66 -13.46
CA ASN A 167 -9.06 26.39 -14.66
C ASN A 167 -8.28 27.65 -14.26
N ALA A 168 -8.73 28.34 -13.21
CA ALA A 168 -8.01 29.49 -12.66
C ALA A 168 -6.63 29.11 -12.12
N VAL A 169 -6.50 27.93 -11.49
CA VAL A 169 -5.21 27.38 -11.05
C VAL A 169 -4.30 27.12 -12.24
N ALA A 170 -4.79 26.45 -13.29
CA ALA A 170 -4.01 26.15 -14.48
C ALA A 170 -3.49 27.42 -15.17
N ASP A 171 -4.38 28.39 -15.41
CA ASP A 171 -4.05 29.66 -16.07
C ASP A 171 -2.96 30.43 -15.29
N GLU A 172 -3.06 30.43 -13.96
CA GLU A 172 -2.14 31.18 -13.10
C GLU A 172 -0.77 30.49 -12.98
N VAL A 173 -0.74 29.15 -12.93
CA VAL A 173 0.50 28.37 -13.01
C VAL A 173 1.21 28.63 -14.34
N GLU A 174 0.48 28.55 -15.45
CA GLU A 174 1.02 28.81 -16.79
C GLU A 174 1.60 30.24 -16.90
N ARG A 175 0.83 31.25 -16.49
CA ARG A 175 1.24 32.66 -16.53
C ARG A 175 2.55 32.88 -15.77
N ARG A 176 2.66 32.33 -14.55
CA ARG A 176 3.82 32.53 -13.68
C ARG A 176 5.05 31.77 -14.15
N LEU A 177 4.88 30.56 -14.70
CA LEU A 177 5.98 29.81 -15.33
C LEU A 177 6.57 30.57 -16.52
N LEU A 178 5.72 31.09 -17.41
CA LEU A 178 6.16 31.88 -18.57
C LEU A 178 6.87 33.19 -18.16
N ALA A 179 6.49 33.77 -17.02
CA ALA A 179 7.12 34.96 -16.46
C ALA A 179 8.42 34.66 -15.68
N GLY A 180 8.76 33.38 -15.45
CA GLY A 180 9.88 32.97 -14.60
C GLY A 180 9.68 33.35 -13.13
N GLU A 181 8.43 33.60 -12.71
CA GLU A 181 8.07 34.02 -11.35
C GLU A 181 8.08 32.83 -10.37
N ILE A 182 7.96 31.61 -10.88
CA ILE A 182 7.92 30.38 -10.07
C ILE A 182 8.85 29.32 -10.64
N SER A 183 9.66 28.73 -9.78
CA SER A 183 10.53 27.59 -10.12
C SER A 183 10.13 26.31 -9.38
N GLN A 184 9.17 26.40 -8.46
CA GLN A 184 8.72 25.31 -7.59
C GLN A 184 7.23 25.46 -7.29
N ILE A 185 6.48 24.36 -7.30
CA ILE A 185 5.04 24.34 -7.05
C ILE A 185 4.71 23.22 -6.06
N LEU A 186 3.94 23.56 -5.03
CA LEU A 186 3.37 22.63 -4.05
C LEU A 186 1.85 22.71 -4.12
N ALA A 187 1.17 21.57 -4.21
CA ALA A 187 -0.28 21.50 -4.22
C ALA A 187 -0.78 20.69 -3.02
N THR A 188 -1.83 21.19 -2.36
CA THR A 188 -2.37 20.59 -1.13
C THR A 188 -3.57 19.67 -1.35
N SER A 189 -4.11 19.59 -2.57
CA SER A 189 -5.20 18.66 -2.94
C SER A 189 -4.87 17.94 -4.26
N ASN A 190 -5.38 16.72 -4.47
CA ASN A 190 -4.97 15.88 -5.60
C ASN A 190 -5.41 16.49 -6.93
N HIS A 191 -6.61 17.06 -6.94
CA HIS A 191 -7.16 17.71 -8.12
C HIS A 191 -6.38 18.97 -8.52
N ILE A 192 -5.94 19.76 -7.53
CA ILE A 192 -5.08 20.92 -7.79
C ILE A 192 -3.69 20.45 -8.28
N LEU A 193 -3.16 19.36 -7.72
CA LEU A 193 -1.88 18.79 -8.14
C LEU A 193 -1.92 18.34 -9.61
N GLU A 194 -2.90 17.53 -9.99
CA GLU A 194 -3.08 17.04 -11.36
C GLU A 194 -3.21 18.20 -12.35
N THR A 195 -3.97 19.23 -11.97
CA THR A 195 -4.19 20.43 -12.77
C THR A 195 -2.91 21.24 -12.95
N ALA A 196 -2.15 21.48 -11.88
CA ALA A 196 -0.90 22.22 -11.93
C ALA A 196 0.18 21.48 -12.74
N VAL A 197 0.24 20.15 -12.62
CA VAL A 197 1.12 19.28 -13.42
C VAL A 197 0.79 19.41 -14.90
N PHE A 198 -0.49 19.30 -15.25
CA PHE A 198 -0.94 19.44 -16.64
C PHE A 198 -0.58 20.80 -17.24
N ALA A 199 -0.86 21.89 -16.52
CA ALA A 199 -0.54 23.25 -16.96
C ALA A 199 0.97 23.45 -17.16
N ARG A 200 1.80 22.97 -16.22
CA ARG A 200 3.25 23.04 -16.33
C ARG A 200 3.76 22.26 -17.55
N ASP A 201 3.34 21.01 -17.71
CA ASP A 201 3.82 20.15 -18.79
C ASP A 201 3.43 20.73 -20.15
N HIS A 202 2.23 21.32 -20.24
CA HIS A 202 1.81 22.07 -21.41
C HIS A 202 2.77 23.24 -21.73
N VAL A 203 3.19 24.01 -20.74
CA VAL A 203 4.11 25.14 -20.94
C VAL A 203 5.52 24.69 -21.32
N LEU A 204 6.06 23.67 -20.64
CA LEU A 204 7.42 23.15 -20.89
C LEU A 204 7.56 22.49 -22.27
N LEU A 205 6.53 21.74 -22.71
CA LEU A 205 6.49 21.15 -24.05
C LEU A 205 6.57 22.22 -25.15
N ASN A 206 6.05 23.42 -24.89
CA ASN A 206 6.05 24.53 -25.82
C ASN A 206 7.25 25.49 -25.64
N ASN A 207 8.00 25.38 -24.55
CA ASN A 207 9.10 26.30 -24.18
C ASN A 207 10.26 25.54 -23.47
N PRO A 208 11.04 24.71 -24.18
CA PRO A 208 12.02 23.80 -23.58
C PRO A 208 13.25 24.48 -22.96
N ASP A 209 13.47 25.77 -23.25
CA ASP A 209 14.60 26.55 -22.72
C ASP A 209 14.34 27.07 -21.29
N LEU A 210 13.15 26.86 -20.73
CA LEU A 210 12.84 27.19 -19.33
C LEU A 210 13.58 26.20 -18.40
N GLY A 211 14.69 26.64 -17.81
CA GLY A 211 15.42 25.86 -16.79
C GLY A 211 14.60 25.76 -15.50
N TRP A 212 14.38 24.54 -15.00
CA TRP A 212 13.49 24.29 -13.86
C TRP A 212 14.03 23.24 -12.89
N THR A 213 13.73 23.40 -11.60
CA THR A 213 14.14 22.49 -10.51
C THR A 213 12.93 21.74 -9.96
N TRP A 214 13.06 20.42 -9.83
CA TRP A 214 12.00 19.50 -9.40
C TRP A 214 11.70 19.58 -7.91
N VAL A 215 10.44 19.73 -7.51
CA VAL A 215 9.82 18.98 -6.39
C VAL A 215 8.30 18.86 -6.56
N HIS A 216 7.74 17.65 -6.43
CA HIS A 216 6.31 17.37 -6.29
C HIS A 216 6.03 16.77 -4.90
N TYR A 217 4.98 17.20 -4.22
CA TYR A 217 4.42 16.43 -3.10
C TYR A 217 2.89 16.36 -3.18
N TRP A 218 2.38 15.14 -3.04
CA TRP A 218 1.02 14.80 -2.68
C TRP A 218 1.07 14.23 -1.26
N PHE A 219 0.20 14.68 -0.36
CA PHE A 219 0.13 14.17 1.01
C PHE A 219 -1.21 13.48 1.25
N GLU A 220 -1.16 12.15 1.40
CA GLU A 220 -2.22 11.39 2.06
C GLU A 220 -2.15 11.63 3.57
N PRO A 221 -3.29 11.71 4.28
CA PRO A 221 -3.34 11.94 5.72
C PRO A 221 -3.04 10.63 6.45
N ILE A 222 -1.78 10.26 6.43
CA ILE A 222 -1.19 9.41 7.46
C ILE A 222 -0.20 10.34 8.11
N ASP A 223 -0.32 10.52 9.42
CA ASP A 223 0.56 11.38 10.20
C ASP A 223 1.91 10.64 10.42
N PRO A 224 3.00 10.96 9.69
CA PRO A 224 4.34 10.43 9.94
C PRO A 224 4.98 10.87 11.27
N GLN A 225 4.39 11.79 12.03
CA GLN A 225 4.80 12.08 13.42
C GLN A 225 3.98 11.28 14.44
N LEU A 226 3.05 10.41 14.03
CA LEU A 226 2.68 9.30 14.90
C LEU A 226 4.00 8.59 15.24
N PRO A 227 4.41 8.60 16.52
CA PRO A 227 5.69 8.02 16.88
C PRO A 227 5.73 6.60 16.34
N ALA A 228 6.89 6.18 15.82
CA ALA A 228 7.10 4.78 15.51
C ALA A 228 6.69 3.98 16.74
N GLY A 229 5.54 3.31 16.64
CA GLY A 229 5.10 2.44 17.71
C GLY A 229 6.17 1.37 17.87
N ASP A 230 6.47 0.97 19.11
CA ASP A 230 7.20 -0.27 19.36
C ASP A 230 6.46 -1.49 18.79
N ASP A 231 5.16 -1.30 18.50
CA ASP A 231 4.24 -2.24 17.86
C ASP A 231 4.82 -2.86 16.59
N LEU A 232 5.04 -4.17 16.67
CA LEU A 232 5.59 -4.97 15.58
C LEU A 232 4.49 -5.33 14.57
N PHE A 233 4.70 -4.96 13.31
CA PHE A 233 3.91 -5.40 12.18
C PHE A 233 4.68 -6.46 11.41
N CYS A 234 4.08 -7.62 11.19
CA CYS A 234 4.73 -8.70 10.46
C CYS A 234 4.16 -8.87 9.05
N VAL A 235 5.05 -8.94 8.06
CA VAL A 235 4.73 -9.32 6.67
C VAL A 235 5.50 -10.59 6.36
N ILE A 236 4.81 -11.73 6.39
CA ILE A 236 5.41 -13.07 6.29
C ILE A 236 4.90 -13.75 5.02
N SER A 237 5.75 -13.89 4.01
CA SER A 237 5.36 -14.45 2.71
C SER A 237 5.99 -15.81 2.42
N HIS A 238 5.39 -16.54 1.48
CA HIS A 238 6.14 -17.51 0.70
C HIS A 238 7.11 -16.79 -0.23
N GLY A 239 8.08 -17.52 -0.78
CA GLY A 239 8.92 -17.01 -1.84
C GLY A 239 10.41 -17.27 -1.68
N GLY A 240 11.13 -17.06 -2.78
CA GLY A 240 12.58 -17.14 -2.86
C GLY A 240 13.26 -15.77 -2.85
N GLN A 241 14.52 -15.76 -3.29
CA GLN A 241 15.31 -14.54 -3.53
C GLN A 241 15.13 -14.03 -4.97
N ASP A 242 13.94 -14.24 -5.55
CA ASP A 242 13.61 -13.76 -6.88
C ASP A 242 13.10 -12.30 -6.85
N PHE A 243 12.94 -11.74 -8.05
CA PHE A 243 12.66 -10.32 -8.22
C PHE A 243 11.29 -9.92 -7.65
N PHE A 244 10.28 -10.79 -7.75
CA PHE A 244 8.96 -10.54 -7.19
C PHE A 244 9.02 -10.36 -5.67
N TRP A 245 9.64 -11.32 -4.97
CA TRP A 245 9.71 -11.28 -3.52
C TRP A 245 10.69 -10.24 -2.98
N GLY A 246 11.73 -9.91 -3.75
CA GLY A 246 12.57 -8.74 -3.48
C GLY A 246 11.76 -7.45 -3.48
N GLN A 247 10.95 -7.21 -4.52
CA GLN A 247 10.07 -6.04 -4.59
C GLN A 247 9.01 -6.01 -3.49
N ALA A 248 8.42 -7.16 -3.18
CA ALA A 248 7.46 -7.27 -2.08
C ALA A 248 8.09 -6.84 -0.75
N SER A 249 9.27 -7.39 -0.43
CA SER A 249 10.00 -7.04 0.79
C SER A 249 10.36 -5.55 0.84
N ASP A 250 10.93 -5.00 -0.24
CA ASP A 250 11.30 -3.59 -0.31
C ASP A 250 10.07 -2.69 -0.14
N SER A 251 8.94 -3.05 -0.76
CA SER A 251 7.68 -2.32 -0.64
C SER A 251 7.14 -2.32 0.79
N ALA A 252 7.24 -3.45 1.50
CA ALA A 252 6.84 -3.54 2.91
C ALA A 252 7.68 -2.61 3.79
N ILE A 253 8.99 -2.56 3.55
CA ILE A 253 9.93 -1.71 4.29
C ILE A 253 9.68 -0.23 3.99
N ILE A 254 9.48 0.12 2.71
CA ILE A 254 9.15 1.49 2.28
C ILE A 254 7.84 1.95 2.92
N ALA A 255 6.81 1.10 2.89
CA ALA A 255 5.54 1.40 3.55
C ALA A 255 5.75 1.59 5.07
N GLY A 256 6.48 0.68 5.73
CA GLY A 256 6.79 0.84 7.16
C GLY A 256 7.48 2.17 7.49
N ALA A 257 8.47 2.55 6.69
CA ALA A 257 9.18 3.83 6.84
C ALA A 257 8.27 5.03 6.59
N ALA A 258 7.46 5.00 5.54
CA ALA A 258 6.53 6.09 5.20
C ALA A 258 5.43 6.27 6.26
N LEU A 259 5.03 5.17 6.91
CA LEU A 259 3.92 5.13 7.86
C LEU A 259 4.37 5.26 9.33
N GLY A 260 5.68 5.33 9.58
CA GLY A 260 6.24 5.37 10.92
C GLY A 260 5.83 4.14 11.74
N ILE A 261 6.03 2.93 11.22
CA ILE A 261 5.75 1.68 11.94
C ILE A 261 6.89 0.67 11.83
N ASN A 262 7.05 -0.16 12.86
CA ASN A 262 8.07 -1.22 12.89
C ASN A 262 7.59 -2.43 12.08
N VAL A 263 8.09 -2.57 10.84
CA VAL A 263 7.75 -3.70 9.96
C VAL A 263 8.87 -4.73 9.95
N ARG A 264 8.50 -5.99 10.22
CA ARG A 264 9.31 -7.17 9.93
C ARG A 264 8.79 -7.81 8.64
N ALA A 265 9.57 -7.72 7.57
CA ALA A 265 9.29 -8.40 6.30
C ALA A 265 10.21 -9.62 6.16
N GLN A 266 9.64 -10.80 5.92
CA GLN A 266 10.38 -12.05 5.71
C GLN A 266 9.68 -12.93 4.68
N SER A 267 10.46 -13.62 3.85
CA SER A 267 9.99 -14.59 2.87
C SER A 267 10.61 -15.97 3.11
N PHE A 268 9.83 -17.02 2.87
CA PHE A 268 10.23 -18.41 3.10
C PHE A 268 9.82 -19.31 1.93
N SER A 269 10.76 -20.14 1.45
CA SER A 269 10.47 -21.12 0.39
C SER A 269 9.79 -22.38 0.90
N GLN A 270 9.83 -22.63 2.21
CA GLN A 270 9.16 -23.75 2.86
C GLN A 270 7.96 -23.25 3.65
N VAL A 271 6.80 -23.86 3.42
CA VAL A 271 5.54 -23.51 4.10
C VAL A 271 5.65 -23.71 5.61
N SER A 272 6.40 -24.73 6.06
CA SER A 272 6.66 -24.96 7.49
C SER A 272 7.36 -23.77 8.13
N ASP A 273 8.37 -23.22 7.45
CA ASP A 273 9.18 -22.13 7.96
C ASP A 273 8.36 -20.82 7.95
N GLN A 274 7.49 -20.63 6.95
CA GLN A 274 6.50 -19.56 6.93
C GLN A 274 5.54 -19.66 8.13
N ALA A 275 5.00 -20.84 8.41
CA ALA A 275 4.11 -21.08 9.54
C ALA A 275 4.81 -20.82 10.88
N ASP A 276 6.06 -21.26 11.03
CA ASP A 276 6.87 -21.00 12.22
C ASP A 276 7.19 -19.51 12.39
N ALA A 277 7.44 -18.78 11.30
CA ALA A 277 7.62 -17.33 11.34
C ALA A 277 6.34 -16.58 11.74
N ILE A 278 5.16 -17.04 11.30
CA ILE A 278 3.87 -16.52 11.79
C ILE A 278 3.77 -16.70 13.31
N ARG A 279 4.07 -17.91 13.83
CA ARG A 279 4.07 -18.16 15.28
C ARG A 279 5.08 -17.29 16.02
N GLN A 280 6.28 -17.10 15.46
CA GLN A 280 7.28 -16.21 16.06
C GLN A 280 6.78 -14.76 16.14
N CYS A 281 6.04 -14.29 15.14
CA CYS A 281 5.41 -12.97 15.20
C CYS A 281 4.37 -12.88 16.32
N VAL A 282 3.61 -13.96 16.58
CA VAL A 282 2.69 -14.03 17.73
C VAL A 282 3.47 -13.94 19.05
N GLU A 283 4.55 -14.73 19.18
CA GLU A 283 5.39 -14.74 20.39
C GLU A 283 6.08 -13.39 20.65
N ASP A 284 6.48 -12.71 19.58
CA ASP A 284 7.14 -11.41 19.64
C ASP A 284 6.15 -10.24 19.85
N GLY A 285 4.86 -10.54 19.99
CA GLY A 285 3.84 -9.54 20.29
C GLY A 285 3.47 -8.66 19.09
N ALA A 286 3.46 -9.23 17.87
CA ALA A 286 2.99 -8.52 16.70
C ALA A 286 1.56 -8.02 16.87
N VAL A 287 1.29 -6.78 16.50
CA VAL A 287 -0.05 -6.18 16.56
C VAL A 287 -0.89 -6.51 15.33
N SER A 288 -0.27 -6.96 14.24
CA SER A 288 -0.91 -7.40 13.02
C SER A 288 0.04 -8.27 12.19
N ILE A 289 -0.53 -9.22 11.44
CA ILE A 289 0.21 -10.10 10.54
C ILE A 289 -0.43 -10.04 9.15
N ALA A 290 0.36 -9.69 8.14
CA ALA A 290 0.03 -9.92 6.74
C ALA A 290 0.77 -11.17 6.26
N THR A 291 0.09 -12.13 5.65
CA THR A 291 0.73 -13.35 5.16
C THR A 291 0.16 -13.84 3.83
N THR A 292 0.93 -14.60 3.07
CA THR A 292 0.43 -15.23 1.85
C THR A 292 -0.16 -16.61 2.13
N LEU A 293 -1.18 -17.05 1.40
CA LEU A 293 -1.78 -18.37 1.62
C LEU A 293 -1.38 -19.37 0.53
N VAL A 294 -0.07 -19.64 0.43
CA VAL A 294 0.51 -20.59 -0.55
C VAL A 294 -0.10 -22.01 -0.38
N SER A 295 -0.17 -22.48 0.86
CA SER A 295 -0.88 -23.70 1.27
C SER A 295 -1.79 -23.34 2.46
N PRO A 296 -3.07 -23.03 2.21
CA PRO A 296 -3.99 -22.62 3.26
C PRO A 296 -4.17 -23.67 4.36
N GLU A 297 -4.13 -24.97 4.01
CA GLU A 297 -4.29 -26.06 4.98
C GLU A 297 -3.14 -26.12 6.00
N ASP A 298 -1.91 -25.90 5.53
CA ASP A 298 -0.71 -25.96 6.36
C ASP A 298 -0.53 -24.69 7.21
N LEU A 299 -1.00 -23.54 6.70
CA LEU A 299 -0.92 -22.24 7.38
C LEU A 299 -2.06 -22.01 8.37
N ALA A 300 -3.23 -22.64 8.17
CA ALA A 300 -4.41 -22.46 9.01
C ALA A 300 -4.16 -22.63 10.52
N PRO A 301 -3.36 -23.62 10.99
CA PRO A 301 -3.03 -23.72 12.41
C PRO A 301 -2.31 -22.48 12.97
N ALA A 302 -1.28 -21.98 12.29
CA ALA A 302 -0.54 -20.79 12.73
C ALA A 302 -1.41 -19.52 12.70
N ILE A 303 -2.28 -19.40 11.69
CA ILE A 303 -3.26 -18.30 11.60
C ILE A 303 -4.27 -18.38 12.76
N ALA A 304 -4.75 -19.59 13.09
CA ALA A 304 -5.65 -19.78 14.21
C ALA A 304 -5.01 -19.43 15.56
N GLU A 305 -3.72 -19.72 15.75
CA GLU A 305 -2.94 -19.31 16.93
C GLU A 305 -2.85 -17.78 17.04
N ALA A 306 -2.52 -17.09 15.95
CA ALA A 306 -2.49 -15.62 15.92
C ALA A 306 -3.85 -15.00 16.28
N LYS A 307 -4.93 -15.54 15.71
CA LYS A 307 -6.29 -15.10 16.02
C LYS A 307 -6.69 -15.37 17.47
N ALA A 308 -6.29 -16.51 18.03
CA ALA A 308 -6.53 -16.83 19.43
C ALA A 308 -5.79 -15.86 20.38
N ALA A 309 -4.65 -15.32 19.95
CA ALA A 309 -3.92 -14.25 20.62
C ALA A 309 -4.53 -12.85 20.40
N GLY A 310 -5.61 -12.73 19.60
CA GLY A 310 -6.25 -11.46 19.28
C GLY A 310 -5.55 -10.65 18.20
N ILE A 311 -4.59 -11.26 17.49
CA ILE A 311 -3.82 -10.61 16.42
C ILE A 311 -4.59 -10.76 15.11
N PRO A 312 -4.98 -9.65 14.44
CA PRO A 312 -5.59 -9.71 13.12
C PRO A 312 -4.60 -10.25 12.10
N VAL A 313 -5.08 -11.18 11.27
CA VAL A 313 -4.29 -11.75 10.17
C VAL A 313 -4.95 -11.36 8.87
N MET A 314 -4.22 -10.74 7.96
CA MET A 314 -4.64 -10.53 6.57
C MET A 314 -3.91 -11.48 5.65
N SER A 315 -4.53 -11.77 4.51
CA SER A 315 -3.88 -12.47 3.43
C SER A 315 -3.50 -11.54 2.28
N PHE A 316 -2.45 -11.90 1.54
CA PHE A 316 -2.15 -11.25 0.27
C PHE A 316 -1.55 -12.24 -0.75
N ASN A 317 -1.52 -11.84 -2.02
CA ASN A 317 -0.98 -12.60 -3.15
C ASN A 317 -1.72 -13.89 -3.50
N SER A 318 -1.62 -14.92 -2.68
CA SER A 318 -2.13 -16.26 -2.99
C SER A 318 -3.26 -16.64 -2.04
N GLY A 319 -4.21 -17.41 -2.57
CA GLY A 319 -5.25 -18.10 -1.79
C GLY A 319 -6.46 -17.26 -1.43
N VAL A 320 -6.88 -16.34 -2.31
CA VAL A 320 -8.06 -15.49 -2.11
C VAL A 320 -9.33 -16.30 -1.81
N HIS A 321 -9.52 -17.44 -2.47
CA HIS A 321 -10.69 -18.30 -2.30
C HIS A 321 -10.69 -19.07 -0.97
N ALA A 322 -9.53 -19.21 -0.32
CA ALA A 322 -9.39 -19.84 1.00
C ALA A 322 -9.30 -18.84 2.15
N ALA A 323 -9.10 -17.54 1.84
CA ALA A 323 -8.82 -16.48 2.81
C ALA A 323 -9.88 -16.37 3.93
N ALA A 324 -11.16 -16.49 3.58
CA ALA A 324 -12.26 -16.45 4.53
C ALA A 324 -12.33 -17.72 5.41
N ASP A 325 -12.03 -18.89 4.83
CA ASP A 325 -12.13 -20.19 5.51
C ASP A 325 -11.02 -20.37 6.55
N VAL A 326 -9.78 -19.95 6.23
CA VAL A 326 -8.69 -19.89 7.21
C VAL A 326 -8.82 -18.70 8.17
N GLY A 327 -9.76 -17.81 7.88
CA GLY A 327 -10.23 -16.79 8.78
C GLY A 327 -9.36 -15.53 8.83
N THR A 328 -8.71 -15.18 7.72
CA THR A 328 -8.09 -13.86 7.56
C THR A 328 -9.16 -12.77 7.51
N SER A 329 -8.80 -11.56 7.94
CA SER A 329 -9.70 -10.40 8.02
C SER A 329 -9.92 -9.73 6.67
N PHE A 330 -8.96 -9.83 5.76
CA PHE A 330 -9.01 -9.24 4.42
C PHE A 330 -7.96 -9.89 3.52
N HIS A 331 -8.22 -9.95 2.21
CA HIS A 331 -7.30 -10.44 1.19
C HIS A 331 -6.92 -9.32 0.21
N ILE A 332 -5.65 -9.21 -0.16
CA ILE A 332 -5.17 -8.28 -1.18
C ILE A 332 -4.37 -9.04 -2.22
N GLY A 333 -4.85 -9.14 -3.45
CA GLY A 333 -4.17 -9.93 -4.46
C GLY A 333 -4.89 -9.97 -5.78
N LEU A 334 -4.42 -10.84 -6.67
CA LEU A 334 -5.15 -11.19 -7.87
C LEU A 334 -6.20 -12.25 -7.52
N ASP A 335 -7.24 -12.37 -8.35
CA ASP A 335 -7.93 -13.67 -8.47
C ASP A 335 -7.11 -14.52 -9.43
N ASP A 336 -6.36 -15.49 -8.90
CA ASP A 336 -5.44 -16.33 -9.65
C ASP A 336 -6.14 -17.14 -10.74
N ARG A 337 -7.34 -17.64 -10.46
CA ARG A 337 -8.17 -18.31 -11.47
C ARG A 337 -8.54 -17.35 -12.58
N ARG A 338 -8.98 -16.14 -12.23
CA ARG A 338 -9.31 -15.11 -13.22
C ARG A 338 -8.10 -14.72 -14.06
N ALA A 339 -6.91 -14.62 -13.47
CA ALA A 339 -5.68 -14.34 -14.17
C ALA A 339 -5.33 -15.45 -15.19
N GLY A 340 -5.54 -16.72 -14.80
CA GLY A 340 -5.49 -17.87 -15.70
C GLY A 340 -6.48 -17.77 -16.87
N GLU A 341 -7.74 -17.44 -16.57
CA GLU A 341 -8.78 -17.28 -17.60
C GLU A 341 -8.41 -16.21 -18.64
N ILE A 342 -7.83 -15.10 -18.17
CA ILE A 342 -7.29 -14.02 -19.01
C ILE A 342 -6.13 -14.52 -19.87
N ALA A 343 -5.22 -15.34 -19.32
CA ALA A 343 -4.14 -15.97 -20.08
C ALA A 343 -4.68 -16.84 -21.23
N GLY A 344 -5.66 -17.71 -20.95
CA GLY A 344 -6.23 -18.58 -21.98
C GLY A 344 -6.99 -17.81 -23.06
N GLN A 345 -7.67 -16.71 -22.69
CA GLN A 345 -8.27 -15.79 -23.66
C GLN A 345 -7.21 -15.12 -24.53
N GLN A 346 -6.06 -14.75 -23.98
CA GLN A 346 -4.96 -14.19 -24.76
C GLN A 346 -4.37 -15.18 -25.74
N PHE A 347 -4.06 -16.41 -25.30
CA PHE A 347 -3.57 -17.45 -26.22
C PHE A 347 -4.56 -17.71 -27.37
N ASN A 348 -5.86 -17.69 -27.10
CA ASN A 348 -6.87 -17.78 -28.16
C ASN A 348 -6.84 -16.57 -29.11
N ARG A 349 -6.65 -15.35 -28.60
CA ARG A 349 -6.54 -14.11 -29.41
C ARG A 349 -5.31 -14.13 -30.31
N GLU A 350 -4.20 -14.65 -29.80
CA GLU A 350 -2.95 -14.82 -30.54
C GLU A 350 -2.99 -16.00 -31.53
N GLY A 351 -4.08 -16.78 -31.55
CA GLY A 351 -4.23 -17.92 -32.44
C GLY A 351 -3.29 -19.08 -32.12
N THR A 352 -2.86 -19.22 -30.86
CA THR A 352 -2.00 -20.32 -30.42
C THR A 352 -2.75 -21.65 -30.53
N GLU A 353 -2.16 -22.64 -31.18
CA GLU A 353 -2.70 -24.00 -31.32
C GLU A 353 -1.83 -25.02 -30.57
N GLY A 354 -2.40 -26.17 -30.22
CA GLY A 354 -1.65 -27.29 -29.61
C GLY A 354 -1.64 -27.26 -28.08
N THR A 355 -0.80 -28.10 -27.48
CA THR A 355 -0.76 -28.24 -26.01
C THR A 355 0.01 -27.07 -25.38
N ILE A 356 -0.59 -26.38 -24.41
CA ILE A 356 0.10 -25.38 -23.60
C ILE A 356 0.67 -26.05 -22.35
N LEU A 357 1.99 -25.98 -22.15
CA LEU A 357 2.63 -26.41 -20.91
C LEU A 357 2.54 -25.29 -19.85
N CYS A 358 1.68 -25.46 -18.86
CA CYS A 358 1.56 -24.56 -17.71
C CYS A 358 2.55 -24.97 -16.60
N VAL A 359 3.58 -24.15 -16.37
CA VAL A 359 4.74 -24.50 -15.55
C VAL A 359 4.62 -23.96 -14.13
N ILE A 360 4.48 -24.88 -13.18
CA ILE A 360 4.34 -24.62 -11.74
C ILE A 360 5.70 -24.77 -11.04
N HIS A 361 6.16 -23.69 -10.42
CA HIS A 361 7.42 -23.67 -9.66
C HIS A 361 7.28 -24.13 -8.21
N GLU A 362 6.10 -23.97 -7.62
CA GLU A 362 5.79 -24.41 -6.26
C GLU A 362 4.60 -25.36 -6.31
N ALA A 363 4.85 -26.67 -6.27
CA ALA A 363 3.83 -27.69 -6.50
C ALA A 363 2.63 -27.64 -5.54
N ASN A 364 2.82 -27.08 -4.34
CA ASN A 364 1.78 -26.96 -3.32
C ASN A 364 1.14 -25.56 -3.29
N ASN A 365 1.50 -24.66 -4.21
CA ASN A 365 0.95 -23.32 -4.26
C ASN A 365 -0.42 -23.33 -4.94
N ILE A 366 -1.47 -23.10 -4.14
CA ILE A 366 -2.85 -23.10 -4.63
C ILE A 366 -3.10 -22.06 -5.72
N GLY A 367 -2.47 -20.88 -5.64
CA GLY A 367 -2.62 -19.82 -6.64
C GLY A 367 -2.05 -20.23 -8.00
N LEU A 368 -0.94 -20.97 -8.03
CA LEU A 368 -0.37 -21.48 -9.28
C LEU A 368 -1.27 -22.53 -9.92
N GLN A 369 -1.88 -23.39 -9.10
CA GLN A 369 -2.89 -24.35 -9.55
C GLN A 369 -4.10 -23.64 -10.15
N GLU A 370 -4.63 -22.62 -9.46
CA GLU A 370 -5.78 -21.83 -9.91
C GLU A 370 -5.49 -21.10 -11.23
N ARG A 371 -4.28 -20.55 -11.42
CA ARG A 371 -3.84 -19.96 -12.70
C ARG A 371 -3.88 -20.97 -13.83
N CYS A 372 -3.35 -22.18 -13.64
CA CYS A 372 -3.39 -23.22 -14.67
C CYS A 372 -4.82 -23.71 -14.94
N ASP A 373 -5.65 -23.85 -13.91
CA ASP A 373 -7.06 -24.25 -14.05
C ASP A 373 -7.88 -23.20 -14.82
N GLY A 374 -7.65 -21.91 -14.54
CA GLY A 374 -8.26 -20.80 -15.27
C GLY A 374 -7.84 -20.80 -16.74
N LEU A 375 -6.56 -21.00 -17.01
CA LEU A 375 -6.01 -21.14 -18.37
C LEU A 375 -6.67 -22.31 -19.11
N ALA A 376 -6.75 -23.47 -18.47
CA ALA A 376 -7.42 -24.67 -19.02
C ALA A 376 -8.92 -24.45 -19.28
N ALA A 377 -9.58 -23.65 -18.44
CA ALA A 377 -11.02 -23.38 -18.57
C ALA A 377 -11.37 -22.50 -19.78
N THR A 378 -10.46 -21.65 -20.25
CA THR A 378 -10.74 -20.70 -21.35
C THR A 378 -9.96 -20.95 -22.63
N TYR A 379 -8.84 -21.66 -22.59
CA TYR A 379 -8.10 -22.03 -23.79
C TYR A 379 -8.91 -23.00 -24.65
N ALA A 380 -9.12 -22.65 -25.93
CA ALA A 380 -10.06 -23.35 -26.81
C ALA A 380 -9.40 -24.12 -27.96
N ASN A 381 -8.11 -23.88 -28.21
CA ASN A 381 -7.40 -24.37 -29.39
C ASN A 381 -6.50 -25.60 -29.12
N GLY A 382 -6.62 -26.20 -27.93
CA GLY A 382 -5.82 -27.35 -27.52
C GLY A 382 -6.04 -27.74 -26.05
N GLU A 383 -5.11 -28.52 -25.50
CA GLU A 383 -5.10 -28.92 -24.09
C GLU A 383 -4.12 -28.07 -23.28
N VAL A 384 -4.34 -27.97 -21.97
CA VAL A 384 -3.39 -27.35 -21.03
C VAL A 384 -2.81 -28.46 -20.17
N GLU A 385 -1.51 -28.66 -20.30
CA GLU A 385 -0.76 -29.57 -19.44
C GLU A 385 -0.27 -28.83 -18.21
N ILE A 386 -0.84 -29.17 -17.06
CA ILE A 386 -0.44 -28.63 -15.76
C ILE A 386 0.73 -29.45 -15.24
N TRP A 387 1.91 -28.83 -15.11
CA TRP A 387 3.13 -29.55 -14.80
C TRP A 387 4.03 -28.77 -13.84
N SER A 388 4.63 -29.47 -12.88
CA SER A 388 5.64 -28.91 -11.98
C SER A 388 7.00 -29.54 -12.23
N TYR A 389 8.05 -28.72 -12.14
CA TYR A 389 9.43 -29.19 -12.20
C TYR A 389 9.98 -29.65 -10.83
N GLU A 390 9.16 -29.67 -9.78
CA GLU A 390 9.46 -30.22 -8.45
C GLU A 390 10.78 -29.71 -7.84
N GLY A 391 11.09 -28.42 -8.05
CA GLY A 391 12.29 -27.77 -7.51
C GLY A 391 13.61 -28.10 -8.24
N ARG A 392 13.56 -28.83 -9.36
CA ARG A 392 14.70 -28.94 -10.30
C ARG A 392 15.07 -27.59 -10.90
N ASP A 393 16.21 -27.53 -11.60
CA ASP A 393 16.54 -26.34 -12.41
C ASP A 393 15.45 -26.10 -13.45
N ALA A 394 14.84 -24.92 -13.42
CA ALA A 394 13.66 -24.62 -14.24
C ALA A 394 13.98 -24.70 -15.74
N ALA A 395 15.14 -24.21 -16.16
CA ALA A 395 15.51 -24.22 -17.57
C ALA A 395 15.73 -25.64 -18.08
N GLU A 396 16.56 -26.43 -17.38
CA GLU A 396 16.81 -27.82 -17.75
C GLU A 396 15.51 -28.63 -17.78
N ALA A 397 14.71 -28.53 -16.72
CA ALA A 397 13.49 -29.32 -16.58
C ALA A 397 12.43 -28.98 -17.64
N VAL A 398 12.24 -27.69 -17.96
CA VAL A 398 11.28 -27.27 -19.00
C VAL A 398 11.78 -27.69 -20.39
N LEU A 399 13.08 -27.57 -20.68
CA LEU A 399 13.66 -28.01 -21.96
C LEU A 399 13.57 -29.52 -22.16
N GLU A 400 13.85 -30.30 -21.11
CA GLU A 400 13.67 -31.75 -21.12
C GLU A 400 12.21 -32.13 -21.35
N ARG A 401 11.27 -31.44 -20.67
CA ARG A 401 9.85 -31.70 -20.84
C ARG A 401 9.38 -31.33 -22.24
N TYR A 402 9.84 -30.20 -22.77
CA TYR A 402 9.58 -29.76 -24.13
C TYR A 402 10.04 -30.82 -25.14
N ALA A 403 11.27 -31.33 -25.02
CA ALA A 403 11.82 -32.33 -25.93
C ALA A 403 11.08 -33.69 -25.94
N GLN A 404 10.24 -33.97 -24.93
CA GLN A 404 9.51 -35.22 -24.80
C GLN A 404 8.09 -35.19 -25.39
N GLY A 405 7.55 -34.02 -25.72
CA GLY A 405 6.15 -33.86 -26.11
C GLY A 405 5.92 -32.88 -27.25
N ASP A 406 4.68 -32.85 -27.71
CA ASP A 406 4.18 -31.89 -28.70
C ASP A 406 3.59 -30.69 -27.95
N ILE A 407 4.47 -29.76 -27.56
CA ILE A 407 4.13 -28.54 -26.82
C ILE A 407 4.04 -27.39 -27.82
N GLY A 408 2.84 -26.83 -27.95
CA GLY A 408 2.54 -25.71 -28.84
C GLY A 408 2.87 -24.35 -28.23
N ALA A 409 2.86 -24.22 -26.90
CA ALA A 409 3.34 -23.03 -26.18
C ALA A 409 3.68 -23.35 -24.71
N VAL A 410 4.39 -22.44 -24.05
CA VAL A 410 4.70 -22.52 -22.61
C VAL A 410 4.11 -21.33 -21.88
N MET A 411 3.45 -21.59 -20.75
CA MET A 411 3.03 -20.58 -19.78
C MET A 411 3.86 -20.74 -18.50
N ALA A 412 4.86 -19.88 -18.30
CA ALA A 412 5.62 -19.80 -17.06
C ALA A 412 4.82 -19.03 -16.00
N LEU A 413 4.70 -19.54 -14.78
CA LEU A 413 3.93 -18.86 -13.72
C LEU A 413 4.73 -17.95 -12.80
N SER A 414 5.99 -17.65 -13.14
CA SER A 414 6.80 -16.61 -12.50
C SER A 414 7.82 -16.02 -13.46
N ASP A 415 8.32 -14.83 -13.12
CA ASP A 415 9.33 -14.16 -13.92
C ASP A 415 10.69 -14.88 -13.87
N SER A 416 10.99 -15.54 -12.74
CA SER A 416 12.19 -16.34 -12.58
C SER A 416 12.22 -17.54 -13.53
N VAL A 417 11.08 -18.24 -13.69
CA VAL A 417 10.94 -19.36 -14.64
C VAL A 417 11.02 -18.84 -16.07
N GLY A 418 10.24 -17.81 -16.43
CA GLY A 418 10.27 -17.24 -17.78
C GLY A 418 11.68 -16.76 -18.18
N SER A 419 12.40 -16.14 -17.24
CA SER A 419 13.79 -15.71 -17.45
C SER A 419 14.77 -16.86 -17.61
N ALA A 420 14.65 -17.90 -16.78
CA ALA A 420 15.52 -19.08 -16.85
C ALA A 420 15.38 -19.78 -18.21
N VAL A 421 14.12 -20.01 -18.62
CA VAL A 421 13.77 -20.66 -19.88
C VAL A 421 14.34 -19.91 -21.08
N LEU A 422 14.23 -18.57 -21.12
CA LEU A 422 14.78 -17.77 -22.22
C LEU A 422 16.31 -17.75 -22.26
N ARG A 423 16.97 -17.61 -21.10
CA ARG A 423 18.43 -17.53 -21.03
C ARG A 423 19.11 -18.84 -21.39
N ALA A 424 18.44 -19.97 -21.21
CA ALA A 424 18.92 -21.28 -21.62
C ALA A 424 18.83 -21.54 -23.13
N GLN A 425 18.63 -20.48 -23.93
CA GLN A 425 18.46 -20.53 -25.38
C GLN A 425 17.28 -21.43 -25.76
N TRP A 426 16.07 -20.97 -25.44
CA TRP A 426 14.82 -21.61 -25.86
C TRP A 426 14.96 -22.11 -27.31
N PRO A 427 15.01 -23.44 -27.52
CA PRO A 427 15.67 -24.04 -28.68
C PRO A 427 14.89 -23.85 -29.96
N ASP A 428 13.63 -23.44 -29.84
CA ASP A 428 12.72 -23.20 -30.94
C ASP A 428 12.09 -21.80 -30.82
N PRO A 429 12.53 -20.82 -31.62
CA PRO A 429 11.91 -19.50 -31.64
C PRO A 429 10.46 -19.53 -32.17
N GLU A 430 9.99 -20.66 -32.71
CA GLU A 430 8.60 -20.83 -33.17
C GLU A 430 7.63 -21.25 -32.04
N VAL A 431 8.11 -21.77 -30.91
CA VAL A 431 7.24 -22.16 -29.78
C VAL A 431 7.08 -21.00 -28.82
N PRO A 432 5.89 -20.39 -28.73
CA PRO A 432 5.69 -19.19 -27.94
C PRO A 432 5.84 -19.45 -26.44
N LEU A 433 6.49 -18.50 -25.77
CA LEU A 433 6.58 -18.44 -24.31
C LEU A 433 5.77 -17.25 -23.81
N ALA A 434 4.86 -17.47 -22.87
CA ALA A 434 4.25 -16.43 -22.07
C ALA A 434 4.61 -16.62 -20.59
N THR A 435 4.49 -15.57 -19.80
CA THR A 435 4.94 -15.59 -18.39
C THR A 435 4.06 -14.75 -17.47
N PHE A 436 3.95 -15.15 -16.21
CA PHE A 436 3.55 -14.24 -15.13
C PHE A 436 4.75 -13.45 -14.61
N GLY A 437 4.46 -12.31 -13.99
CA GLY A 437 5.45 -11.42 -13.40
C GLY A 437 5.97 -10.38 -14.37
N PHE A 438 6.73 -9.43 -13.84
CA PHE A 438 7.31 -8.33 -14.59
C PHE A 438 8.74 -8.06 -14.14
N ASN A 439 9.63 -7.85 -15.11
CA ASN A 439 10.91 -7.18 -14.90
C ASN A 439 11.27 -6.37 -16.16
N LEU A 440 12.25 -5.46 -16.05
CA LEU A 440 12.65 -4.60 -17.16
C LEU A 440 13.13 -5.40 -18.39
N GLY A 441 13.72 -6.58 -18.18
CA GLY A 441 14.14 -7.48 -19.26
C GLY A 441 12.96 -8.07 -20.02
N PHE A 442 11.86 -8.37 -19.34
CA PHE A 442 10.63 -8.89 -19.96
C PHE A 442 10.02 -7.90 -20.91
N ALA A 443 10.00 -6.61 -20.57
CA ALA A 443 9.44 -5.61 -21.47
C ALA A 443 10.19 -5.57 -22.82
N LYS A 444 11.53 -5.72 -22.81
CA LYS A 444 12.34 -5.87 -24.02
C LYS A 444 12.07 -7.20 -24.72
N TRP A 445 11.98 -8.31 -24.01
CA TRP A 445 11.72 -9.62 -24.61
C TRP A 445 10.31 -9.77 -25.20
N VAL A 446 9.32 -9.08 -24.62
CA VAL A 446 7.97 -8.97 -25.18
C VAL A 446 7.99 -8.12 -26.44
N GLU A 447 8.70 -6.97 -26.44
CA GLU A 447 8.88 -6.14 -27.63
C GLU A 447 9.60 -6.89 -28.77
N GLU A 448 10.60 -7.71 -28.45
CA GLU A 448 11.34 -8.54 -29.41
C GLU A 448 10.57 -9.78 -29.87
N GLY A 449 9.38 -10.06 -29.32
CA GLY A 449 8.58 -11.25 -29.61
C GLY A 449 9.14 -12.55 -29.06
N LYS A 450 10.14 -12.50 -28.16
CA LYS A 450 10.69 -13.67 -27.45
C LYS A 450 9.77 -14.15 -26.34
N ILE A 451 9.01 -13.24 -25.75
CA ILE A 451 7.86 -13.52 -24.90
C ILE A 451 6.62 -13.02 -25.64
N MET A 452 5.62 -13.86 -25.80
CA MET A 452 4.38 -13.48 -26.48
C MET A 452 3.61 -12.42 -25.69
N PHE A 453 3.43 -12.64 -24.40
CA PHE A 453 2.88 -11.67 -23.46
C PHE A 453 3.32 -12.01 -22.04
N ALA A 454 3.30 -10.99 -21.16
CA ALA A 454 3.40 -11.19 -19.73
C ALA A 454 2.08 -10.86 -19.03
N ILE A 455 1.80 -11.46 -17.87
CA ILE A 455 0.73 -11.03 -16.97
C ILE A 455 1.37 -10.37 -15.76
N TYR A 456 1.10 -9.08 -15.59
CA TYR A 456 1.64 -8.33 -14.46
C TYR A 456 0.80 -8.59 -13.22
N ASP A 457 1.44 -9.10 -12.19
CA ASP A 457 0.87 -9.46 -10.90
C ASP A 457 1.18 -8.44 -9.80
N HIS A 458 1.67 -7.24 -10.12
CA HIS A 458 1.70 -6.08 -9.21
C HIS A 458 2.26 -6.30 -7.77
N PRO A 459 3.44 -6.91 -7.56
CA PRO A 459 4.00 -7.20 -6.23
C PRO A 459 4.08 -5.97 -5.29
N LEU A 460 4.48 -4.82 -5.84
CA LEU A 460 4.60 -3.56 -5.09
C LEU A 460 3.25 -3.10 -4.55
N VAL A 461 2.21 -3.11 -5.38
CA VAL A 461 0.88 -2.64 -4.99
C VAL A 461 0.30 -3.57 -3.93
N GLN A 462 0.40 -4.89 -4.15
CA GLN A 462 -0.11 -5.88 -3.20
C GLN A 462 0.50 -5.73 -1.82
N THR A 463 1.82 -5.56 -1.75
CA THR A 463 2.51 -5.54 -0.45
C THR A 463 2.38 -4.20 0.26
N TYR A 464 2.43 -3.08 -0.48
CA TYR A 464 2.15 -1.76 0.07
C TYR A 464 0.75 -1.69 0.67
N LEU A 465 -0.26 -2.14 -0.09
CA LEU A 465 -1.64 -2.20 0.39
C LEU A 465 -1.80 -3.20 1.53
N GLY A 466 -1.01 -4.28 1.54
CA GLY A 466 -0.88 -5.20 2.66
C GLY A 466 -0.47 -4.49 3.95
N VAL A 467 0.62 -3.72 3.95
CA VAL A 467 1.07 -2.97 5.12
C VAL A 467 0.03 -1.92 5.54
N MET A 468 -0.54 -1.20 4.57
CA MET A 468 -1.59 -0.22 4.80
C MET A 468 -2.85 -0.82 5.42
N GLY A 469 -3.32 -1.95 4.91
CA GLY A 469 -4.46 -2.68 5.46
C GLY A 469 -4.20 -3.10 6.91
N ALA A 470 -2.98 -3.54 7.22
CA ALA A 470 -2.61 -3.99 8.57
C ALA A 470 -2.70 -2.82 9.54
N LEU A 471 -2.17 -1.67 9.13
CA LEU A 471 -2.24 -0.42 9.87
C LEU A 471 -3.68 0.03 10.10
N LEU A 472 -4.53 0.01 9.06
CA LEU A 472 -5.93 0.43 9.15
C LEU A 472 -6.75 -0.47 10.08
N ILE A 473 -6.57 -1.79 10.01
CA ILE A 473 -7.23 -2.74 10.91
C ILE A 473 -6.78 -2.52 12.35
N GLU A 474 -5.49 -2.31 12.57
CA GLU A 474 -4.92 -2.15 13.91
C GLU A 474 -5.29 -0.80 14.55
N ARG A 475 -4.95 0.32 13.87
CA ARG A 475 -5.10 1.67 14.44
C ARG A 475 -6.54 2.13 14.45
N MET A 476 -7.26 1.90 13.35
CA MET A 476 -8.61 2.41 13.19
C MET A 476 -9.68 1.39 13.59
N ARG A 477 -9.27 0.16 13.97
CA ARG A 477 -10.18 -0.96 14.33
C ARG A 477 -11.28 -1.16 13.31
N LEU A 478 -10.94 -0.90 12.05
CA LEU A 478 -11.86 -1.02 10.93
C LEU A 478 -12.06 -2.49 10.63
N ASP A 479 -13.31 -2.90 10.55
CA ASP A 479 -13.69 -4.17 9.94
C ASP A 479 -13.65 -3.98 8.40
N PRO A 480 -12.65 -4.55 7.70
CA PRO A 480 -12.50 -4.37 6.25
C PRO A 480 -13.71 -4.87 5.48
N VAL A 481 -14.40 -5.88 6.02
CA VAL A 481 -15.60 -6.48 5.42
C VAL A 481 -16.75 -5.50 5.38
N THR A 482 -16.90 -4.73 6.47
CA THR A 482 -17.93 -3.71 6.62
C THR A 482 -17.61 -2.47 5.77
N LEU A 483 -16.32 -2.11 5.60
CA LEU A 483 -15.95 -0.91 4.83
C LEU A 483 -15.83 -1.13 3.32
N PHE A 484 -15.21 -2.22 2.88
CA PHE A 484 -14.90 -2.44 1.46
C PHE A 484 -15.96 -3.27 0.73
N ASN A 485 -17.09 -3.57 1.39
CA ASN A 485 -18.19 -4.36 0.84
C ASN A 485 -17.72 -5.73 0.30
N GLY A 486 -16.72 -6.33 0.97
CA GLY A 486 -16.09 -7.59 0.56
C GLY A 486 -14.90 -7.97 1.45
N MET A 487 -14.54 -9.25 1.44
CA MET A 487 -13.36 -9.79 2.15
C MET A 487 -12.05 -9.61 1.37
N ALA A 488 -12.10 -9.05 0.15
CA ALA A 488 -10.94 -8.98 -0.73
C ALA A 488 -10.90 -7.67 -1.53
N MET A 489 -9.70 -7.12 -1.69
CA MET A 489 -9.35 -6.14 -2.72
C MET A 489 -8.62 -6.87 -3.84
N LEU A 490 -9.34 -7.07 -4.95
CA LEU A 490 -8.80 -7.76 -6.13
C LEU A 490 -8.16 -6.74 -7.07
N ILE A 491 -6.89 -6.98 -7.39
CA ILE A 491 -6.16 -6.27 -8.43
C ILE A 491 -6.44 -6.98 -9.75
N GLU A 492 -6.92 -6.24 -10.75
CA GLU A 492 -7.21 -6.81 -12.06
C GLU A 492 -5.89 -7.21 -12.75
N PRO A 493 -5.72 -8.49 -13.14
CA PRO A 493 -4.54 -8.94 -13.86
C PRO A 493 -4.39 -8.18 -15.18
N GLN A 494 -3.23 -7.57 -15.41
CA GLN A 494 -2.97 -6.82 -16.64
C GLN A 494 -2.14 -7.67 -17.60
N ILE A 495 -2.66 -7.85 -18.82
CA ILE A 495 -1.84 -8.36 -19.92
C ILE A 495 -0.90 -7.25 -20.34
N ALA A 496 0.37 -7.55 -20.38
CA ALA A 496 1.39 -6.67 -20.85
C ALA A 496 1.99 -7.28 -22.12
N ASP A 497 1.29 -7.04 -23.23
CA ASP A 497 1.77 -7.29 -24.58
C ASP A 497 2.77 -6.21 -25.01
N ALA A 498 3.31 -6.29 -26.23
CA ALA A 498 4.31 -5.35 -26.72
C ALA A 498 3.82 -3.88 -26.67
N GLU A 499 2.55 -3.64 -26.96
CA GLU A 499 1.97 -2.29 -26.97
C GLU A 499 1.84 -1.73 -25.55
N GLN A 500 1.35 -2.53 -24.61
CA GLN A 500 1.19 -2.15 -23.22
C GLN A 500 2.55 -2.03 -22.51
N MET A 501 3.51 -2.90 -22.82
CA MET A 501 4.88 -2.79 -22.31
C MET A 501 5.60 -1.57 -22.86
N GLN A 502 5.39 -1.21 -24.13
CA GLN A 502 5.91 0.05 -24.66
C GLN A 502 5.31 1.26 -23.94
N ARG A 503 4.01 1.25 -23.61
CA ARG A 503 3.40 2.30 -22.78
C ARG A 503 4.04 2.39 -21.40
N VAL A 504 4.17 1.25 -20.70
CA VAL A 504 4.79 1.18 -19.37
C VAL A 504 6.25 1.64 -19.41
N LEU A 505 7.05 1.14 -20.36
CA LEU A 505 8.44 1.57 -20.55
C LEU A 505 8.55 3.04 -20.96
N SER A 506 7.66 3.55 -21.80
CA SER A 506 7.67 4.98 -22.19
C SER A 506 7.27 5.92 -21.05
N GLY A 507 6.50 5.42 -20.08
CA GLY A 507 6.17 6.14 -18.84
C GLY A 507 7.25 6.04 -17.77
N LEU A 508 8.08 4.98 -17.79
CA LEU A 508 9.16 4.73 -16.82
C LEU A 508 10.55 5.19 -17.30
N ILE A 509 10.77 5.25 -18.61
CA ILE A 509 12.06 5.55 -19.24
C ILE A 509 11.88 6.77 -20.18
N PRO A 510 12.49 7.91 -19.86
CA PRO A 510 12.47 9.09 -20.73
C PRO A 510 12.97 8.77 -22.15
N PRO A 511 12.35 9.32 -23.21
CA PRO A 511 12.71 9.05 -24.60
C PRO A 511 14.20 9.25 -24.93
N GLU A 512 14.90 10.10 -24.18
CA GLU A 512 16.30 10.49 -24.40
C GLU A 512 17.34 9.43 -23.96
N ILE A 513 16.95 8.46 -23.11
CA ILE A 513 17.81 7.38 -22.62
C ILE A 513 17.39 5.99 -23.11
N LYS A 514 16.28 5.94 -23.87
CA LYS A 514 15.69 4.74 -24.47
C LYS A 514 16.68 3.95 -25.33
N GLU A 515 17.50 4.62 -26.15
CA GLU A 515 18.48 3.97 -27.03
C GLU A 515 19.64 3.29 -26.27
N ARG A 516 20.03 3.85 -25.12
CA ARG A 516 21.13 3.33 -24.28
C ARG A 516 20.72 2.12 -23.43
N TYR A 517 19.43 2.05 -23.07
CA TYR A 517 18.86 0.92 -22.33
C TYR A 517 18.47 -0.25 -23.25
N LEU A 518 17.92 0.05 -24.44
CA LEU A 518 17.53 -0.99 -25.40
C LEU A 518 18.73 -1.70 -26.05
N THR A 519 19.89 -1.04 -26.16
CA THR A 519 21.12 -1.61 -26.74
C THR A 519 22.04 -2.34 -25.73
N GLY A 520 21.69 -2.35 -24.44
CA GLY A 520 22.54 -2.86 -23.37
C GLY A 520 22.55 -4.39 -23.19
N SER A 521 23.01 -5.14 -24.19
CA SER A 521 23.68 -6.45 -24.00
C SER A 521 24.32 -6.87 -25.33
N ASP A 522 25.48 -6.29 -25.65
CA ASP A 522 26.55 -6.93 -26.42
C ASP A 522 27.61 -5.88 -26.76
N SER A 523 28.66 -5.82 -25.95
CA SER A 523 30.07 -5.56 -26.33
C SER A 523 30.86 -5.12 -25.10
N VAL A 524 31.41 -6.10 -24.37
CA VAL A 524 32.71 -5.86 -23.75
C VAL A 524 33.72 -6.03 -24.89
N GLU A 525 33.92 -4.98 -25.68
CA GLU A 525 35.16 -4.85 -26.44
C GLU A 525 36.25 -4.47 -25.46
N HIS A 526 37.23 -5.35 -25.38
CA HIS A 526 38.46 -5.19 -24.63
C HIS A 526 39.28 -4.10 -25.35
N ASP A 527 39.13 -2.83 -24.96
CA ASP A 527 40.02 -1.79 -25.45
C ASP A 527 41.37 -1.93 -24.76
N GLY A 528 42.34 -2.44 -25.53
CA GLY A 528 43.72 -2.54 -25.13
C GLY A 528 44.27 -1.13 -24.93
N SER A 529 44.54 -0.78 -23.68
CA SER A 529 45.30 0.42 -23.36
C SER A 529 46.73 0.24 -23.88
N ASP A 530 47.00 0.84 -25.03
CA ASP A 530 48.32 1.22 -25.50
C ASP A 530 48.94 2.16 -24.45
N THR A 531 49.78 1.60 -23.57
CA THR A 531 50.79 2.39 -22.88
C THR A 531 51.98 2.53 -23.83
N SER A 532 51.95 3.56 -24.69
CA SER A 532 53.15 4.03 -25.35
C SER A 532 54.03 4.71 -24.31
N ASP A 533 55.05 3.97 -23.88
CA ASP A 533 56.15 4.43 -23.07
C ASP A 533 56.94 5.53 -23.79
N SER A 534 57.49 6.40 -22.95
CA SER A 534 58.41 7.49 -23.23
C SER A 534 59.51 7.15 -24.23
N GLY A 535 59.80 8.10 -25.13
CA GLY A 535 61.04 8.09 -25.90
C GLY A 535 62.23 8.36 -24.98
N ASP A 536 63.31 7.61 -25.17
CA ASP A 536 64.57 8.18 -25.66
C ASP A 536 65.60 7.09 -26.01
N ASP A 537 66.32 7.38 -27.09
CA ASP A 537 67.66 6.97 -27.44
C ASP A 537 68.01 5.53 -27.91
N ALA A 538 68.35 5.52 -29.20
CA ALA A 538 69.62 5.05 -29.76
C ALA A 538 69.79 3.56 -30.09
N GLY A 539 70.14 3.32 -31.35
CA GLY A 539 71.17 2.34 -31.68
C GLY A 539 70.78 1.33 -32.75
N ASP A 540 71.39 1.51 -33.92
CA ASP A 540 71.60 0.47 -34.93
C ASP A 540 72.00 -0.89 -34.33
N GLY A 541 71.59 -1.96 -35.00
CA GLY A 541 72.48 -3.10 -35.25
C GLY A 541 72.06 -4.46 -34.70
N ASP A 542 71.61 -5.31 -35.63
CA ASP A 542 71.93 -6.74 -35.79
C ASP A 542 72.10 -7.66 -34.56
N ASN A 543 71.14 -8.57 -34.36
CA ASN A 543 71.30 -10.02 -34.63
C ASN A 543 70.03 -10.81 -34.29
#